data_AF-A0A9P9Q867-F1
#
_entry.id   AF-A0A9P9Q867-F1
#
_cell.length_a   1.000
_cell.length_b   1.000
_cell.length_c   1.000
_cell.angle_alpha   90.00
_cell.angle_beta   90.00
_cell.angle_gamma   90.00
#
_symmetry.space_group_name_H-M   'P 1'
#
loop_
_entity.id
_entity.type
_entity.pdbx_description
1 polymer ?
#
loop_
_entity_poly.entity_id
_entity_poly.type
_entity_poly.pdbx_seq_one_letter_code
_entity_poly.pdbx_strand_id
1 'polypeptide(L)'
;MANSTTEVPPCPNHHIHQYRFRELALGQGSNQQPYFRALVFFNKQPGLTDEFFHEHWKSVHADLTMQVQDAGVDLVRYVQFHQEAQHKLDIQPLLEASGGTMQIAPYDGCAEFHAESADKFVSFMKNVYGSSQLVGCGKRFADLVKGYHVMVGYDNLIFGSAIPGFGRQDGVLAGDSRLNVSEKIVRKQELQDKEDMVDSGTEEVNDTAEI
;
A
#
# COMPACT_ATOMS: atom_id res chain seq x y z
N MET A 1 -7.66 42.89 -24.40
CA MET A 1 -6.27 42.45 -24.66
C MET A 1 -5.98 41.34 -23.68
N ALA A 2 -5.92 40.08 -24.15
CA ALA A 2 -5.66 38.94 -23.28
C ALA A 2 -4.16 38.91 -22.97
N ASN A 3 -3.82 39.04 -21.70
CA ASN A 3 -2.45 38.97 -21.21
C ASN A 3 -2.04 37.49 -21.24
N SER A 4 -1.50 37.03 -22.37
CA SER A 4 -0.91 35.71 -22.51
C SER A 4 0.46 35.73 -21.84
N THR A 5 0.47 35.50 -20.53
CA THR A 5 1.70 35.17 -19.81
C THR A 5 2.06 33.75 -20.21
N THR A 6 2.98 33.62 -21.17
CA THR A 6 3.69 32.38 -21.44
C THR A 6 4.62 32.09 -20.26
N GLU A 7 4.04 31.63 -19.15
CA GLU A 7 4.84 31.10 -18.06
C GLU A 7 5.54 29.84 -18.57
N VAL A 8 6.87 29.87 -18.53
CA VAL A 8 7.68 28.69 -18.81
C VAL A 8 7.24 27.62 -17.81
N PRO A 9 6.79 26.43 -18.25
CA PRO A 9 6.32 25.41 -17.35
C PRO A 9 7.44 25.03 -16.35
N PRO A 10 7.12 24.78 -15.07
CA PRO A 10 8.11 24.44 -14.04
C PRO A 10 8.98 23.22 -14.40
N CYS A 11 8.46 22.33 -15.26
CA CYS A 11 9.23 21.26 -15.87
C CYS A 11 9.47 21.60 -17.36
N PRO A 12 10.74 21.72 -17.81
CA PRO A 12 11.06 22.04 -19.20
C PRO A 12 10.56 20.97 -20.18
N ASN A 13 10.33 19.75 -19.69
CA ASN A 13 9.85 18.63 -20.48
C ASN A 13 8.34 18.40 -20.37
N HIS A 14 7.59 19.26 -19.65
CA HIS A 14 6.19 18.99 -19.29
C HIS A 14 5.33 18.64 -20.51
N HIS A 15 5.43 19.40 -21.60
CA HIS A 15 4.61 19.19 -22.81
C HIS A 15 5.33 18.44 -23.95
N ILE A 16 6.59 18.06 -23.77
CA ILE A 16 7.40 17.40 -24.82
C ILE A 16 7.84 15.98 -24.44
N HIS A 17 7.46 15.51 -23.25
CA HIS A 17 7.75 14.15 -22.82
C HIS A 17 7.09 13.11 -23.74
N GLN A 18 7.89 12.16 -24.24
CA GLN A 18 7.39 11.03 -25.02
C GLN A 18 6.97 9.90 -24.08
N TYR A 19 5.66 9.73 -23.91
CA TYR A 19 5.10 8.71 -23.04
C TYR A 19 5.22 7.32 -23.64
N ARG A 20 5.93 6.43 -22.93
CA ARG A 20 5.90 4.99 -23.22
C ARG A 20 4.56 4.35 -22.80
N PHE A 21 4.05 4.77 -21.64
CA PHE A 21 2.75 4.37 -21.11
C PHE A 21 1.76 5.50 -21.41
N ARG A 22 0.96 5.34 -22.46
CA ARG A 22 0.07 6.40 -22.96
C ARG A 22 -1.01 6.76 -21.94
N GLU A 23 -1.41 5.81 -21.11
CA GLU A 23 -2.31 6.01 -19.98
C GLU A 23 -1.78 6.98 -18.91
N LEU A 24 -0.47 7.27 -18.90
CA LEU A 24 0.16 8.25 -18.00
C LEU A 24 0.34 9.62 -18.67
N ALA A 25 -0.08 9.79 -19.92
CA ALA A 25 0.11 11.03 -20.66
C ALA A 25 -0.76 12.17 -20.11
N LEU A 26 -0.24 13.40 -20.15
CA LEU A 26 -1.01 14.58 -19.74
C LEU A 26 -2.34 14.65 -20.47
N GLY A 27 -3.39 14.99 -19.74
CA GLY A 27 -4.74 15.14 -20.29
C GLY A 27 -5.49 13.83 -20.54
N GLN A 28 -4.88 12.65 -20.33
CA GLN A 28 -5.58 11.36 -20.44
C GLN A 28 -6.37 10.99 -19.17
N GLY A 29 -6.28 11.81 -18.11
CA GLY A 29 -6.94 11.57 -16.83
C GLY A 29 -5.98 11.02 -15.77
N SER A 30 -6.55 10.59 -14.64
CA SER A 30 -5.85 9.90 -13.55
C SER A 30 -6.42 8.49 -13.42
N ASN A 31 -5.59 7.50 -13.06
CA ASN A 31 -6.08 6.21 -12.58
C ASN A 31 -6.40 6.30 -11.09
N GLN A 32 -7.20 7.30 -10.73
CA GLN A 32 -7.61 7.53 -9.36
C GLN A 32 -8.58 6.43 -8.92
N GLN A 33 -8.21 5.74 -7.84
CA GLN A 33 -9.02 4.69 -7.26
C GLN A 33 -10.21 5.29 -6.49
N PRO A 34 -11.38 4.63 -6.49
CA PRO A 34 -12.64 5.21 -6.05
C PRO A 34 -12.86 5.12 -4.53
N TYR A 35 -11.81 5.14 -3.72
CA TYR A 35 -11.89 5.17 -2.25
C TYR A 35 -11.17 6.40 -1.68
N PHE A 36 -11.59 6.79 -0.50
CA PHE A 36 -10.84 7.66 0.39
C PHE A 36 -9.78 6.85 1.13
N ARG A 37 -8.53 7.33 1.15
CA ARG A 37 -7.41 6.71 1.88
C ARG A 37 -6.98 7.59 3.04
N ALA A 38 -6.81 6.97 4.21
CA ALA A 38 -6.26 7.60 5.40
C ALA A 38 -5.12 6.76 5.98
N LEU A 39 -4.02 7.42 6.31
CA LEU A 39 -2.83 6.86 6.94
C LEU A 39 -2.67 7.51 8.31
N VAL A 40 -2.67 6.71 9.37
CA VAL A 40 -2.49 7.15 10.75
C VAL A 40 -1.16 6.63 11.25
N PHE A 41 -0.18 7.53 11.36
CA PHE A 41 1.18 7.25 11.80
C PHE A 41 1.31 7.43 13.31
N PHE A 42 2.04 6.53 13.96
CA PHE A 42 2.27 6.59 15.40
C PHE A 42 3.53 5.87 15.85
N ASN A 43 3.89 6.15 17.09
CA ASN A 43 5.02 5.55 17.76
C ASN A 43 4.58 4.56 18.83
N LYS A 44 5.45 3.58 19.08
CA LYS A 44 5.35 2.69 20.23
C LYS A 44 5.57 3.47 21.53
N GLN A 45 4.80 3.14 22.56
CA GLN A 45 4.96 3.69 23.90
C GLN A 45 6.36 3.40 24.47
N PRO A 46 7.01 4.39 25.13
CA PRO A 46 8.31 4.18 25.77
C PRO A 46 8.29 3.03 26.79
N GLY A 47 9.36 2.24 26.81
CA GLY A 47 9.54 1.12 27.75
C GLY A 47 8.99 -0.23 27.28
N LEU A 48 8.26 -0.28 26.17
CA LEU A 48 7.84 -1.55 25.56
C LEU A 48 8.93 -2.15 24.68
N THR A 49 8.93 -3.48 24.54
CA THR A 49 9.75 -4.17 23.52
C THR A 49 9.10 -4.02 22.14
N ASP A 50 9.91 -4.11 21.07
CA ASP A 50 9.39 -4.09 19.70
C ASP A 50 8.48 -5.30 19.46
N GLU A 51 8.94 -6.50 19.85
CA GLU A 51 8.16 -7.75 19.81
C GLU A 51 6.74 -7.56 20.37
N PHE A 52 6.63 -7.06 21.61
CA PHE A 52 5.34 -6.85 22.25
C PHE A 52 4.46 -5.87 21.47
N PHE A 53 5.03 -4.75 21.02
CA PHE A 53 4.29 -3.74 20.27
C PHE A 53 3.73 -4.29 18.96
N HIS A 54 4.59 -4.91 18.14
CA HIS A 54 4.19 -5.41 16.83
C HIS A 54 3.22 -6.59 16.97
N GLU A 55 3.46 -7.52 17.89
CA GLU A 55 2.55 -8.64 18.15
C GLU A 55 1.21 -8.18 18.69
N HIS A 56 1.18 -7.32 19.71
CA HIS A 56 -0.07 -6.83 20.29
C HIS A 56 -0.89 -6.01 19.28
N TRP A 57 -0.23 -5.22 18.43
CA TRP A 57 -0.91 -4.40 17.44
C TRP A 57 -1.55 -5.24 16.32
N LYS A 58 -0.82 -6.22 15.76
CA LYS A 58 -1.33 -7.07 14.67
C LYS A 58 -2.32 -8.15 15.11
N SER A 59 -2.36 -8.45 16.41
CA SER A 59 -3.30 -9.43 17.00
C SER A 59 -4.42 -8.74 17.78
N VAL A 60 -4.22 -8.49 19.08
CA VAL A 60 -5.24 -8.02 20.02
C VAL A 60 -5.87 -6.70 19.58
N HIS A 61 -5.06 -5.72 19.18
CA HIS A 61 -5.59 -4.43 18.76
C HIS A 61 -6.34 -4.53 17.43
N ALA A 62 -5.84 -5.33 16.48
CA ALA A 62 -6.51 -5.58 15.20
C ALA A 62 -7.90 -6.21 15.42
N ASP A 63 -7.97 -7.24 16.25
CA ASP A 63 -9.23 -7.92 16.62
C ASP A 63 -10.24 -6.93 17.23
N LEU A 64 -9.82 -6.16 18.25
CA LEU A 64 -10.68 -5.13 18.86
C LEU A 64 -11.10 -4.04 17.87
N THR A 65 -10.24 -3.69 16.91
CA THR A 65 -10.57 -2.71 15.86
C THR A 65 -11.69 -3.23 14.97
N MET A 66 -11.64 -4.51 14.59
CA MET A 66 -12.66 -5.11 13.72
C MET A 66 -13.98 -5.39 14.45
N GLN A 67 -13.99 -5.40 15.78
CA GLN A 67 -15.20 -5.48 16.59
C GLN A 67 -15.92 -4.13 16.77
N VAL A 68 -15.32 -3.03 16.30
CA VAL A 68 -15.98 -1.71 16.33
C VAL A 68 -17.22 -1.75 15.45
N GLN A 69 -18.29 -1.12 15.95
CA GLN A 69 -19.54 -1.02 15.23
C GLN A 69 -19.32 -0.48 13.81
N ASP A 70 -19.96 -1.14 12.84
CA ASP A 70 -19.96 -0.78 11.42
C ASP A 70 -18.57 -0.81 10.75
N ALA A 71 -17.55 -1.43 11.35
CA ALA A 71 -16.21 -1.53 10.75
C ALA A 71 -16.24 -2.13 9.33
N GLY A 72 -17.00 -3.21 9.12
CA GLY A 72 -17.16 -3.84 7.79
C GLY A 72 -18.15 -3.14 6.85
N VAL A 73 -18.80 -2.07 7.30
CA VAL A 73 -19.72 -1.23 6.51
C VAL A 73 -19.04 0.09 6.12
N ASP A 74 -18.26 0.66 7.03
CA ASP A 74 -17.61 1.95 6.86
C ASP A 74 -16.22 1.83 6.22
N LEU A 75 -15.58 0.65 6.27
CA LEU A 75 -14.29 0.39 5.65
C LEU A 75 -14.39 -0.58 4.47
N VAL A 76 -13.62 -0.27 3.43
CA VAL A 76 -13.33 -1.14 2.29
C VAL A 76 -12.11 -2.02 2.57
N ARG A 77 -11.11 -1.48 3.28
CA ARG A 77 -9.88 -2.18 3.63
C ARG A 77 -9.24 -1.56 4.87
N TYR A 78 -8.63 -2.39 5.71
CA TYR A 78 -7.75 -1.99 6.80
C TYR A 78 -6.41 -2.73 6.66
N VAL A 79 -5.31 -1.99 6.72
CA VAL A 79 -3.93 -2.51 6.65
C VAL A 79 -3.11 -1.95 7.80
N GLN A 80 -2.23 -2.76 8.36
CA GLN A 80 -1.23 -2.32 9.32
C GLN A 80 0.16 -2.40 8.67
N PHE A 81 0.85 -1.27 8.56
CA PHE A 81 2.22 -1.20 8.08
C PHE A 81 3.18 -1.11 9.27
N HIS A 82 3.99 -2.13 9.48
CA HIS A 82 4.91 -2.26 10.61
C HIS A 82 6.33 -1.86 10.20
N GLN A 83 6.92 -0.90 10.92
CA GLN A 83 8.30 -0.46 10.69
C GLN A 83 9.24 -0.98 11.80
N GLU A 84 9.61 -2.25 11.70
CA GLU A 84 10.55 -2.91 12.63
C GLU A 84 11.99 -2.44 12.43
N ALA A 85 12.84 -2.72 13.43
CA ALA A 85 14.25 -2.37 13.40
C ALA A 85 14.98 -2.98 12.18
N GLN A 86 14.66 -4.23 11.81
CA GLN A 86 15.29 -4.89 10.66
C GLN A 86 14.94 -4.18 9.34
N HIS A 87 13.69 -3.75 9.14
CA HIS A 87 13.29 -3.01 7.94
C HIS A 87 14.08 -1.69 7.79
N LYS A 88 14.36 -1.00 8.90
CA LYS A 88 15.17 0.22 8.94
C LYS A 88 16.62 -0.07 8.55
N LEU A 89 17.16 -1.23 8.93
CA LEU A 89 18.51 -1.68 8.55
C LEU A 89 18.58 -2.12 7.09
N ASP A 90 17.58 -2.84 6.59
CA ASP A 90 17.56 -3.40 5.23
C ASP A 90 17.60 -2.32 4.14
N ILE A 91 17.06 -1.13 4.43
CA ILE A 91 17.03 -0.01 3.49
C ILE A 91 18.27 0.90 3.58
N GLN A 92 19.20 0.61 4.50
CA GLN A 92 20.40 1.44 4.72
C GLN A 92 21.23 1.70 3.44
N PRO A 93 21.44 0.71 2.54
CA PRO A 93 22.15 0.97 1.28
C PRO A 93 21.47 2.04 0.41
N LEU A 94 20.13 2.12 0.43
CA LEU A 94 19.40 3.16 -0.28
C LEU A 94 19.58 4.53 0.38
N LEU A 95 19.53 4.59 1.71
CA LEU A 95 19.74 5.84 2.44
C LEU A 95 21.12 6.43 2.14
N GLU A 96 22.15 5.59 2.11
CA GLU A 96 23.52 5.95 1.72
C GLU A 96 23.59 6.42 0.27
N ALA A 97 23.04 5.66 -0.66
CA ALA A 97 23.01 6.01 -2.08
C ALA A 97 22.26 7.33 -2.36
N SER A 98 21.25 7.65 -1.54
CA SER A 98 20.48 8.89 -1.67
C SER A 98 21.23 10.15 -1.22
N GLY A 99 22.39 10.02 -0.57
CA GLY A 99 23.15 11.16 -0.05
C GLY A 99 22.40 11.98 1.00
N GLY A 100 21.44 11.37 1.72
CA GLY A 100 20.63 12.02 2.76
C GLY A 100 19.34 12.67 2.27
N THR A 101 19.00 12.54 0.98
CA THR A 101 17.72 13.06 0.44
C THR A 101 16.53 12.17 0.80
N MET A 102 16.76 10.88 1.06
CA MET A 102 15.76 9.98 1.63
C MET A 102 16.03 9.77 3.12
N GLN A 103 14.96 9.79 3.92
CA GLN A 103 15.02 9.61 5.38
C GLN A 103 13.92 8.66 5.82
N ILE A 104 14.21 7.86 6.85
CA ILE A 104 13.22 6.99 7.48
C ILE A 104 12.16 7.86 8.17
N ALA A 105 10.88 7.55 7.91
CA ALA A 105 9.78 8.20 8.60
C ALA A 105 9.86 7.90 10.12
N PRO A 106 9.69 8.89 11.01
CA PRO A 106 9.98 8.73 12.44
C PRO A 106 8.86 8.01 13.23
N TYR A 107 8.22 7.01 12.63
CA TYR A 107 7.10 6.24 13.19
C TYR A 107 7.46 4.77 13.33
N ASP A 108 6.78 4.06 14.22
CA ASP A 108 6.98 2.61 14.39
C ASP A 108 5.89 1.82 13.65
N GLY A 109 4.79 2.48 13.32
CA GLY A 109 3.70 1.91 12.55
C GLY A 109 2.85 2.95 11.83
N CYS A 110 2.10 2.47 10.84
CA CYS A 110 1.03 3.20 10.17
C CYS A 110 -0.21 2.31 10.03
N ALA A 111 -1.34 2.76 10.57
CA ALA A 111 -2.64 2.17 10.29
C ALA A 111 -3.23 2.82 9.02
N GLU A 112 -3.54 2.00 8.03
CA GLU A 112 -4.04 2.43 6.73
C GLU A 112 -5.50 1.99 6.57
N PHE A 113 -6.36 2.95 6.23
CA PHE A 113 -7.79 2.72 6.05
C PHE A 113 -8.22 3.16 4.65
N HIS A 114 -8.95 2.29 3.97
CA HIS A 114 -9.72 2.64 2.79
C HIS A 114 -11.19 2.65 3.14
N ALA A 115 -11.88 3.72 2.78
CA ALA A 115 -13.31 3.89 2.98
C ALA A 115 -13.96 4.41 1.69
N GLU A 116 -15.27 4.23 1.54
CA GLU A 116 -15.98 4.76 0.35
C GLU A 116 -15.90 6.28 0.26
N SER A 117 -15.81 6.96 1.41
CA SER A 117 -15.72 8.42 1.50
C SER A 117 -15.03 8.86 2.79
N ALA A 118 -14.69 10.15 2.85
CA ALA A 118 -14.18 10.77 4.09
C ALA A 118 -15.20 10.66 5.23
N ASP A 119 -16.51 10.80 4.95
CA ASP A 119 -17.56 10.71 5.96
C ASP A 119 -17.65 9.31 6.57
N LYS A 120 -17.47 8.27 5.75
CA LYS A 120 -17.40 6.88 6.20
C LYS A 120 -16.19 6.65 7.10
N PHE A 121 -15.02 7.16 6.71
CA PHE A 121 -13.84 7.11 7.57
C PHE A 121 -14.05 7.85 8.90
N VAL A 122 -14.65 9.04 8.88
CA VAL A 122 -14.96 9.80 10.11
C VAL A 122 -15.97 9.07 11.00
N SER A 123 -16.99 8.44 10.40
CA SER A 123 -17.96 7.59 11.11
C SER A 123 -17.25 6.45 11.84
N PHE A 124 -16.42 5.70 11.12
CA PHE A 124 -15.59 4.63 11.70
C PHE A 124 -14.74 5.13 12.86
N MET A 125 -14.02 6.26 12.69
CA MET A 125 -13.17 6.81 13.75
C MET A 125 -13.97 7.27 14.97
N LYS A 126 -15.20 7.79 14.80
CA LYS A 126 -16.08 8.10 15.95
C LYS A 126 -16.43 6.84 16.74
N ASN A 127 -16.71 5.73 16.06
CA ASN A 127 -17.00 4.46 16.71
C ASN A 127 -15.75 3.90 17.43
N VAL A 128 -14.56 4.06 16.83
CA VAL A 128 -13.26 3.74 17.47
C VAL A 128 -13.10 4.53 18.78
N TYR A 129 -13.29 5.84 18.76
CA TYR A 129 -13.17 6.69 19.96
C TYR A 129 -14.31 6.47 20.98
N GLY A 130 -15.46 5.97 20.54
CA GLY A 130 -16.57 5.55 21.40
C GLY A 130 -16.30 4.22 22.12
N SER A 131 -15.38 3.39 21.63
CA SER A 131 -15.03 2.11 22.24
C SER A 131 -14.00 2.27 23.36
N SER A 132 -14.46 2.19 24.61
CA SER A 132 -13.58 2.24 25.79
C SER A 132 -12.55 1.11 25.82
N GLN A 133 -12.90 -0.07 25.30
CA GLN A 133 -11.99 -1.21 25.20
C GLN A 133 -10.86 -0.94 24.21
N LEU A 134 -11.18 -0.43 23.01
CA LEU A 134 -10.19 -0.15 21.97
C LEU A 134 -9.32 1.04 22.32
N VAL A 135 -9.91 2.14 22.80
CA VAL A 135 -9.14 3.31 23.27
C VAL A 135 -8.24 2.93 24.45
N GLY A 136 -8.75 2.13 25.39
CA GLY A 136 -7.96 1.58 26.49
C GLY A 136 -6.81 0.71 26.02
N CYS A 137 -7.01 -0.08 24.97
CA CYS A 137 -5.96 -0.86 24.31
C CYS A 137 -4.90 0.05 23.67
N GLY A 138 -5.31 1.04 22.86
CA GLY A 138 -4.40 2.01 22.24
C GLY A 138 -3.43 2.66 23.22
N LYS A 139 -3.96 3.08 24.38
CA LYS A 139 -3.18 3.69 25.48
C LYS A 139 -2.08 2.80 26.08
N ARG A 140 -2.11 1.49 25.84
CA ARG A 140 -1.14 0.52 26.39
C ARG A 140 0.07 0.29 25.49
N PHE A 141 -0.01 0.64 24.20
CA PHE A 141 1.06 0.36 23.25
C PHE A 141 1.44 1.54 22.36
N ALA A 142 0.57 2.54 22.18
CA ALA A 142 0.86 3.74 21.43
C ALA A 142 1.33 4.90 22.33
N ASP A 143 2.32 5.65 21.86
CA ASP A 143 2.82 6.87 22.51
C ASP A 143 1.88 8.05 22.24
N LEU A 144 0.95 8.27 23.16
CA LEU A 144 0.00 9.39 23.07
C LEU A 144 0.62 10.76 23.38
N VAL A 145 1.84 10.81 23.93
CA VAL A 145 2.54 12.08 24.17
C VAL A 145 3.06 12.64 22.85
N LYS A 146 3.62 11.76 22.00
CA LYS A 146 3.96 12.13 20.62
C LYS A 146 2.73 12.34 19.74
N GLY A 147 1.65 11.62 20.03
CA GLY A 147 0.38 11.73 19.32
C GLY A 147 0.38 11.01 17.98
N TYR A 148 -0.71 11.19 17.25
CA TYR A 148 -0.94 10.60 15.93
C TYR A 148 -0.76 11.65 14.85
N HIS A 149 -0.12 11.28 13.74
CA HIS A 149 -0.13 12.09 12.52
C HIS A 149 -0.99 11.42 11.46
N VAL A 150 -1.73 12.22 10.69
CA VAL A 150 -2.67 11.71 9.69
C VAL A 150 -2.33 12.30 8.32
N MET A 151 -2.24 11.43 7.31
CA MET A 151 -2.20 11.81 5.90
C MET A 151 -3.43 11.21 5.22
N VAL A 152 -4.16 12.02 4.45
CA VAL A 152 -5.36 11.58 3.74
C VAL A 152 -5.30 11.97 2.28
N GLY A 153 -5.97 11.20 1.43
CA GLY A 153 -6.00 11.47 0.00
C GLY A 153 -6.63 10.34 -0.80
N TYR A 154 -6.12 10.16 -2.02
CA TYR A 154 -6.53 9.11 -2.95
C TYR A 154 -5.30 8.42 -3.52
N ASP A 155 -5.47 7.18 -3.95
CA ASP A 155 -4.45 6.50 -4.74
C ASP A 155 -4.65 6.78 -6.22
N ASN A 156 -3.59 7.24 -6.88
CA ASN A 156 -3.49 7.20 -8.34
C ASN A 156 -2.67 5.97 -8.73
N LEU A 157 -3.34 4.88 -9.10
CA LEU A 157 -2.69 3.58 -9.27
C LEU A 157 -1.88 3.54 -10.57
N ILE A 158 -0.55 3.61 -10.45
CA ILE A 158 0.37 3.59 -11.60
C ILE A 158 0.71 2.15 -12.03
N PHE A 159 0.96 1.26 -11.07
CA PHE A 159 1.42 -0.09 -11.32
C PHE A 159 0.78 -1.07 -10.33
N GLY A 160 0.39 -2.24 -10.83
CA GLY A 160 -0.26 -3.29 -10.06
C GLY A 160 -1.78 -3.29 -10.20
N SER A 161 -2.40 -4.30 -9.60
CA SER A 161 -3.85 -4.50 -9.67
C SER A 161 -4.60 -3.59 -8.71
N ALA A 162 -5.80 -3.20 -9.13
CA ALA A 162 -6.76 -2.50 -8.32
C ALA A 162 -7.34 -3.42 -7.24
N ILE A 163 -8.03 -2.82 -6.26
CA ILE A 163 -8.73 -3.59 -5.21
C ILE A 163 -9.86 -4.42 -5.86
N PRO A 164 -9.86 -5.76 -5.75
CA PRO A 164 -10.92 -6.57 -6.33
C PRO A 164 -12.30 -6.16 -5.82
N GLY A 165 -13.26 -5.98 -6.73
CA GLY A 165 -14.64 -5.61 -6.39
C GLY A 165 -14.87 -4.16 -5.99
N PHE A 166 -13.83 -3.32 -5.91
CA PHE A 166 -13.98 -1.91 -5.52
C PHE A 166 -13.18 -0.95 -6.41
N GLY A 167 -11.96 -1.30 -6.80
CA GLY A 167 -11.12 -0.51 -7.69
C GLY A 167 -11.71 -0.37 -9.09
N ARG A 168 -11.43 0.76 -9.77
CA ARG A 168 -11.95 0.99 -11.14
C ARG A 168 -11.13 0.25 -12.19
N GLN A 169 -9.82 0.46 -12.17
CA GLN A 169 -8.92 -0.03 -13.20
C GLN A 169 -7.55 -0.31 -12.60
N ASP A 170 -6.94 -1.41 -13.03
CA ASP A 170 -5.55 -1.73 -12.76
C ASP A 170 -4.61 -0.65 -13.31
N GLY A 171 -3.42 -0.54 -12.72
CA GLY A 171 -2.33 0.20 -13.33
C GLY A 171 -1.64 -0.60 -14.44
N VAL A 172 -0.41 -0.24 -14.75
CA VAL A 172 0.50 -1.09 -15.54
C VAL A 172 0.72 -2.39 -14.76
N LEU A 173 0.54 -3.54 -15.40
CA LEU A 173 0.66 -4.82 -14.73
C LEU A 173 2.07 -5.40 -14.83
N ALA A 174 2.40 -6.29 -13.90
CA ALA A 174 3.60 -7.12 -14.02
C ALA A 174 3.55 -7.92 -15.34
N GLY A 175 4.68 -8.02 -16.03
CA GLY A 175 4.77 -8.69 -17.34
C GLY A 175 4.38 -7.80 -18.54
N ASP A 176 3.97 -6.55 -18.32
CA ASP A 176 3.76 -5.60 -19.43
C ASP A 176 5.05 -5.43 -20.23
N SER A 177 5.00 -5.73 -21.53
CA SER A 177 6.16 -5.74 -22.43
C SER A 177 6.82 -4.37 -22.61
N ARG A 178 6.16 -3.29 -22.20
CA ARG A 178 6.70 -1.93 -22.22
C ARG A 178 7.64 -1.67 -21.03
N LEU A 179 7.55 -2.47 -19.96
CA LEU A 179 8.44 -2.35 -18.80
C LEU A 179 9.87 -2.72 -19.19
N ASN A 180 10.84 -1.95 -18.67
CA ASN A 180 12.24 -2.24 -18.90
C ASN A 180 12.70 -3.33 -17.93
N VAL A 181 12.82 -4.57 -18.40
CA VAL A 181 13.30 -5.70 -17.63
C VAL A 181 14.75 -6.02 -17.99
N SER A 182 15.58 -6.29 -16.98
CA SER A 182 16.96 -6.73 -17.24
C SER A 182 16.97 -8.12 -17.86
N GLU A 183 17.92 -8.40 -18.76
CA GLU A 183 18.07 -9.70 -19.43
C GLU A 183 18.18 -10.89 -18.45
N LYS A 184 18.69 -10.64 -17.23
CA LYS A 184 18.79 -11.66 -16.17
C LYS A 184 17.42 -12.11 -15.65
N ILE A 185 16.44 -11.20 -15.63
CA ILE A 185 15.08 -11.49 -15.17
C ILE A 185 14.31 -12.23 -16.28
N VAL A 186 14.47 -11.81 -17.53
CA VAL A 186 13.89 -12.50 -18.70
C VAL A 186 14.31 -13.97 -18.72
N ARG A 187 15.60 -14.25 -18.54
CA ARG A 187 16.10 -15.64 -18.49
C ARG A 187 15.56 -16.44 -17.30
N LYS A 188 15.34 -15.81 -16.14
CA LYS A 188 14.80 -16.51 -14.96
C LYS A 188 13.32 -16.86 -15.18
N GLN A 189 12.56 -15.96 -15.79
CA GLN A 189 11.14 -16.17 -16.08
C GLN A 189 10.95 -17.23 -17.18
N GLU A 190 11.76 -17.20 -18.23
CA GLU A 190 11.78 -18.25 -19.27
C GLU A 190 12.15 -19.65 -18.73
N LEU A 191 12.95 -19.73 -17.66
CA LEU A 191 13.29 -21.01 -17.01
C LEU A 191 12.14 -21.50 -16.13
N GLN A 192 11.49 -20.59 -15.41
CA GLN A 192 10.39 -20.91 -14.51
C GLN A 192 9.12 -21.32 -15.28
N ASP A 193 8.78 -20.62 -16.37
CA ASP A 193 7.66 -20.98 -17.25
C ASP A 193 7.87 -22.35 -17.91
N LYS A 194 9.13 -22.76 -18.17
CA LYS A 194 9.46 -24.10 -18.68
C LYS A 194 9.30 -25.18 -17.63
N GLU A 195 9.64 -24.90 -16.37
CA GLU A 195 9.44 -25.83 -15.26
C GLU A 195 7.94 -26.05 -14.99
N ASP A 196 7.15 -24.99 -14.99
CA ASP A 196 5.69 -25.07 -14.79
C ASP A 196 4.97 -25.80 -15.94
N MET A 197 5.44 -25.67 -17.20
CA MET A 197 4.91 -26.45 -18.32
C MET A 197 5.27 -27.94 -18.23
N VAL A 198 6.43 -28.30 -17.68
CA VAL A 198 6.84 -29.70 -17.49
C VAL A 198 6.02 -30.36 -16.38
N ASP A 199 5.70 -29.64 -15.31
CA ASP A 199 4.91 -30.16 -14.19
C ASP A 199 3.43 -30.39 -14.59
N SER A 200 2.89 -29.56 -15.48
CA SER A 200 1.52 -29.72 -16.02
C SER A 200 1.34 -30.89 -17.00
N GLY A 201 2.42 -31.59 -17.37
CA GLY A 201 2.43 -32.64 -18.41
C GLY A 201 2.48 -34.08 -17.92
N THR A 202 2.36 -34.36 -16.62
CA THR A 202 2.51 -35.74 -16.07
C THR A 202 1.22 -36.43 -15.59
N GLU A 203 0.03 -35.85 -15.82
CA GLU A 203 -1.24 -36.56 -15.60
C GLU A 203 -1.79 -37.16 -16.91
N GLU A 204 -1.20 -38.25 -17.41
CA GLU A 204 -1.91 -39.16 -18.30
C GLU A 204 -1.72 -40.64 -17.90
N VAL A 205 -2.87 -41.22 -17.50
CA VAL A 205 -3.33 -42.60 -17.68
C VAL A 205 -2.59 -43.73 -16.96
N ASN A 206 -3.24 -44.25 -15.90
CA ASN A 206 -3.22 -45.68 -15.62
C ASN A 206 -4.59 -46.10 -15.07
N ASP A 207 -5.51 -46.40 -15.98
CA ASP A 207 -6.73 -47.14 -15.65
C ASP A 207 -6.78 -48.37 -16.56
N THR A 208 -6.21 -49.47 -16.09
CA THR A 208 -6.42 -50.81 -16.63
C THR A 208 -6.87 -51.73 -15.51
N ALA A 209 -8.19 -51.96 -15.50
CA ALA A 209 -8.95 -53.16 -15.21
C ALA A 209 -8.32 -54.27 -14.34
N GLU A 210 -9.09 -54.80 -13.40
CA GLU A 210 -9.65 -56.16 -13.53
C GLU A 210 -10.84 -56.43 -12.59
N ILE A 211 -11.70 -57.32 -13.06
CA ILE A 211 -12.93 -57.89 -12.46
C ILE A 211 -12.56 -59.09 -11.60
#